data_AF-A0ABD0WIZ5-F1
#
_entry.id   AF-A0ABD0WIZ5-F1
#
_cell.length_a   1.000
_cell.length_b   1.000
_cell.length_c   1.000
_cell.angle_alpha   90.00
_cell.angle_beta   90.00
_cell.angle_gamma   90.00
#
_symmetry.space_group_name_H-M   'P 1'
#
loop_
_entity.id
_entity.type
_entity.pdbx_description
1 polymer ?
#
loop_
_entity_poly.entity_id
_entity_poly.type
_entity_poly.pdbx_seq_one_letter_code
_entity_poly.pdbx_strand_id
1 'polypeptide(L)'
;MSTHNDSSSVPSSSSSLAKGDSLHQQVLASFPLCQLTEEDLTQNPLFCKLLATLSQHVDHTGLTVTQKRALEKAERDLQTQRLSWLRSESLYRLLQEMIQEHCVRKHHSTVSPEDDMFYETVEQCLIVAQCVRQLDCSATTNQDQPPVLGLTAQQVLELMPPEQDVCKMKERLHRELENHLKKKCFTLLSYYQPEWEDESEGLKNMKLSCLSGLLESQKKRAESLKEKSHDSATLLQRHTYCYLSELLGCIHILQSLILDHRLKAQKELDGKKIDYFEAKCEIVMQKIRAEMLEIQLDTYTADTISAHRKIRETLETELNASQLEKQSVVSKLSSFEIFGKEFEALAEEYSRLRREIDTKSWALKEFSQHTD
;
A
#
# COMPACT_ATOMS: atom_id res chain seq x y z
N MET A 1 -25.04 68.45 41.12
CA MET A 1 -23.59 68.26 41.28
C MET A 1 -23.14 67.30 40.21
N SER A 2 -22.15 67.70 39.41
CA SER A 2 -21.19 66.89 38.63
C SER A 2 -21.68 65.73 37.74
N THR A 3 -21.19 65.48 36.53
CA THR A 3 -20.19 66.08 35.64
C THR A 3 -20.31 65.30 34.32
N HIS A 4 -19.90 65.94 33.22
CA HIS A 4 -19.62 65.38 31.89
C HIS A 4 -19.10 63.93 31.84
N ASN A 5 -19.51 63.19 30.79
CA ASN A 5 -18.55 62.78 29.76
C ASN A 5 -19.25 62.32 28.48
N ASP A 6 -19.00 63.08 27.41
CA ASP A 6 -19.04 62.60 26.03
C ASP A 6 -17.92 61.57 25.83
N SER A 7 -18.25 60.46 25.15
CA SER A 7 -17.25 59.67 24.42
C SER A 7 -17.97 58.86 23.35
N SER A 8 -17.87 59.40 22.13
CA SER A 8 -18.06 58.71 20.86
C SER A 8 -17.43 57.31 20.85
N SER A 9 -18.24 56.27 20.67
CA SER A 9 -17.76 54.95 20.25
C SER A 9 -18.13 54.71 18.79
N VAL A 10 -17.08 54.64 17.99
CA VAL A 10 -17.02 54.17 16.60
C VAL A 10 -17.85 52.88 16.43
N PRO A 11 -18.60 52.69 15.33
CA PRO A 11 -19.27 51.43 15.06
C PRO A 11 -18.22 50.33 14.89
N SER A 12 -18.22 49.41 15.84
CA SER A 12 -17.42 48.20 15.86
C SER A 12 -17.78 47.32 14.65
N SER A 13 -16.90 47.35 13.65
CA SER A 13 -16.84 46.43 12.52
C SER A 13 -16.50 44.98 12.91
N SER A 14 -16.59 44.63 14.19
CA SER A 14 -16.29 43.30 14.74
C SER A 14 -17.50 42.36 14.80
N SER A 15 -18.72 42.82 14.46
CA SER A 15 -19.94 42.00 14.57
C SER A 15 -20.21 41.08 13.36
N SER A 16 -19.51 41.27 12.24
CA SER A 16 -19.66 40.42 11.04
C SER A 16 -18.73 39.20 11.04
N LEU A 17 -17.52 39.30 11.61
CA LEU A 17 -16.59 38.16 11.72
C LEU A 17 -17.14 37.07 12.65
N ALA A 18 -17.64 37.43 13.83
CA ALA A 18 -18.17 36.47 14.79
C ALA A 18 -19.41 35.70 14.30
N LYS A 19 -20.13 36.23 13.30
CA LYS A 19 -21.25 35.55 12.64
C LYS A 19 -20.80 34.64 11.48
N GLY A 20 -19.66 34.95 10.85
CA GLY A 20 -19.06 34.10 9.83
C GLY A 20 -18.51 32.81 10.44
N ASP A 21 -17.76 32.95 11.54
CA ASP A 21 -17.12 31.83 12.23
C ASP A 21 -18.15 30.85 12.82
N SER A 22 -19.28 31.35 13.34
CA SER A 22 -20.36 30.50 13.85
C SER A 22 -21.10 29.74 12.74
N LEU A 23 -21.23 30.34 11.55
CA LEU A 23 -21.83 29.68 10.38
C LEU A 23 -20.90 28.59 9.82
N HIS A 24 -19.59 28.84 9.77
CA HIS A 24 -18.61 27.85 9.31
C HIS A 24 -18.62 26.62 10.24
N GLN A 25 -18.59 26.84 11.56
CA GLN A 25 -18.63 25.77 12.54
C GLN A 25 -19.95 24.98 12.50
N GLN A 26 -21.08 25.67 12.30
CA GLN A 26 -22.40 25.03 12.15
C GLN A 26 -22.47 24.15 10.90
N VAL A 27 -21.90 24.60 9.78
CA VAL A 27 -21.86 23.83 8.53
C VAL A 27 -20.97 22.59 8.66
N LEU A 28 -19.78 22.74 9.24
CA LEU A 28 -18.86 21.61 9.47
C LEU A 28 -19.47 20.55 10.40
N ALA A 29 -20.20 20.97 11.43
CA ALA A 29 -20.91 20.05 12.33
C ALA A 29 -22.10 19.33 11.65
N SER A 30 -22.74 19.99 10.67
CA SER A 30 -23.91 19.44 9.96
C SER A 30 -23.53 18.43 8.87
N PHE A 31 -22.31 18.47 8.34
CA PHE A 31 -21.85 17.61 7.25
C PHE A 31 -20.52 16.89 7.56
N PRO A 32 -20.47 16.01 8.58
CA PRO A 32 -19.24 15.33 8.99
C PRO A 32 -18.70 14.34 7.94
N LEU A 33 -19.53 13.94 6.97
CA LEU A 33 -19.17 13.05 5.87
C LEU A 33 -18.48 13.78 4.71
N CYS A 34 -18.57 15.10 4.65
CA CYS A 34 -17.86 15.90 3.66
C CYS A 34 -16.49 16.29 4.23
N GLN A 35 -15.40 15.98 3.52
CA GLN A 35 -14.04 16.40 3.87
C GLN A 35 -13.86 17.90 3.61
N LEU A 36 -14.62 18.74 4.31
CA LEU A 36 -14.56 20.19 4.19
C LEU A 36 -13.58 20.73 5.23
N THR A 37 -12.62 21.53 4.80
CA THR A 37 -11.77 22.30 5.70
C THR A 37 -12.35 23.70 5.92
N GLU A 38 -11.99 24.34 7.03
CA GLU A 38 -12.41 25.72 7.32
C GLU A 38 -11.86 26.71 6.28
N GLU A 39 -10.72 26.39 5.68
CA GLU A 39 -10.08 27.12 4.58
C GLU A 39 -10.92 27.07 3.29
N ASP A 40 -11.57 25.95 2.99
CA ASP A 40 -12.44 25.83 1.80
C ASP A 40 -13.71 26.69 1.91
N LEU A 41 -14.24 26.81 3.14
CA LEU A 41 -15.44 27.60 3.44
C LEU A 41 -15.16 29.11 3.43
N THR A 42 -13.98 29.52 3.91
CA THR A 42 -13.54 30.92 3.86
C THR A 42 -13.24 31.39 2.43
N GLN A 43 -12.72 30.51 1.57
CA GLN A 43 -12.51 30.82 0.15
C GLN A 43 -13.82 30.91 -0.65
N ASN A 44 -14.89 30.23 -0.23
CA ASN A 44 -16.15 30.13 -0.97
C ASN A 44 -17.39 30.50 -0.12
N PRO A 45 -17.66 31.81 0.10
CA PRO A 45 -18.73 32.25 1.00
C PRO A 45 -20.15 31.96 0.50
N LEU A 46 -20.36 31.90 -0.83
CA LEU A 46 -21.66 31.52 -1.41
C LEU A 46 -21.96 30.03 -1.21
N PHE A 47 -20.93 29.19 -1.30
CA PHE A 47 -21.04 27.76 -1.03
C PHE A 47 -21.36 27.52 0.45
N CYS A 48 -20.72 28.25 1.37
CA CYS A 48 -21.08 28.19 2.78
C CYS A 48 -22.55 28.56 3.05
N LYS A 49 -23.09 29.59 2.38
CA LYS A 49 -24.51 29.95 2.50
C LYS A 49 -25.44 28.87 1.95
N LEU A 50 -25.07 28.21 0.87
CA LEU A 50 -25.80 27.07 0.33
C LEU A 50 -25.80 25.89 1.30
N LEU A 51 -24.64 25.54 1.86
CA LEU A 51 -24.55 24.48 2.86
C LEU A 51 -25.33 24.82 4.14
N ALA A 52 -25.31 26.08 4.58
CA ALA A 52 -26.09 26.55 5.72
C ALA A 52 -27.61 26.53 5.48
N THR A 53 -28.05 26.63 4.22
CA THR A 53 -29.48 26.45 3.87
C THR A 53 -29.84 24.98 3.72
N LEU A 54 -28.93 24.16 3.19
CA LEU A 54 -29.10 22.71 3.12
C LEU A 54 -29.14 22.05 4.50
N SER A 55 -28.36 22.53 5.47
CA SER A 55 -28.37 22.00 6.85
C SER A 55 -29.71 22.22 7.57
N GLN A 56 -30.55 23.15 7.10
CA GLN A 56 -31.91 23.33 7.62
C GLN A 56 -32.86 22.24 7.14
N HIS A 57 -32.51 21.55 6.05
CA HIS A 57 -33.34 20.54 5.40
C HIS A 57 -32.77 19.13 5.51
N VAL A 58 -31.47 19.00 5.82
CA VAL A 58 -30.72 17.74 5.81
C VAL A 58 -29.99 17.57 7.14
N ASP A 59 -30.13 16.40 7.75
CA ASP A 59 -29.48 16.05 9.01
C ASP A 59 -28.03 15.55 8.80
N HIS A 60 -27.27 15.40 9.90
CA HIS A 60 -25.91 14.85 9.94
C HIS A 60 -25.71 13.49 9.22
N THR A 61 -26.79 12.77 8.95
CA THR A 61 -26.81 11.49 8.22
C THR A 61 -27.13 11.62 6.72
N GLY A 62 -27.37 12.84 6.22
CA GLY A 62 -27.73 13.10 4.82
C GLY A 62 -29.22 12.91 4.49
N LEU A 63 -30.07 12.62 5.48
CA LEU A 63 -31.51 12.43 5.30
C LEU A 63 -32.27 13.76 5.36
N THR A 64 -33.28 13.92 4.50
CA THR A 64 -34.20 15.06 4.59
C THR A 64 -35.07 14.95 5.85
N VAL A 65 -35.43 16.08 6.48
CA VAL A 65 -36.28 16.12 7.69
C VAL A 65 -37.59 15.32 7.53
N THR A 66 -38.20 15.33 6.34
CA THR A 66 -39.42 14.56 6.04
C THR A 66 -39.16 13.05 6.03
N GLN A 67 -38.06 12.62 5.41
CA GLN A 67 -37.65 11.22 5.34
C GLN A 67 -37.27 10.69 6.72
N LYS A 68 -36.57 11.48 7.54
CA LYS A 68 -36.27 11.11 8.93
C LYS A 68 -37.54 10.92 9.75
N ARG A 69 -38.50 11.84 9.67
CA ARG A 69 -39.79 11.68 10.38
C ARG A 69 -40.55 10.44 9.91
N ALA A 70 -40.51 10.13 8.61
CA ALA A 70 -41.12 8.92 8.07
C ALA A 70 -40.39 7.66 8.57
N LEU A 71 -39.06 7.69 8.64
CA LEU A 71 -38.23 6.60 9.17
C LEU A 71 -38.50 6.37 10.66
N GLU A 72 -38.49 7.41 11.49
CA GLU A 72 -38.81 7.28 12.92
C GLU A 72 -40.24 6.77 13.13
N LYS A 73 -41.19 7.19 12.29
CA LYS A 73 -42.56 6.67 12.34
C LYS A 73 -42.60 5.18 11.97
N ALA A 74 -41.95 4.79 10.88
CA ALA A 74 -41.87 3.40 10.45
C ALA A 74 -41.15 2.52 11.48
N GLU A 75 -40.10 3.02 12.14
CA GLU A 75 -39.42 2.32 13.23
C GLU A 75 -40.31 2.14 14.44
N ARG A 76 -41.08 3.16 14.84
CA ARG A 76 -42.07 3.06 15.91
C ARG A 76 -43.16 2.04 15.56
N ASP A 77 -43.69 2.10 14.34
CA ASP A 77 -44.72 1.16 13.86
C ASP A 77 -44.16 -0.28 13.84
N LEU A 78 -42.94 -0.47 13.35
CA LEU A 78 -42.25 -1.76 13.35
C LEU A 78 -41.98 -2.27 14.77
N GLN A 79 -41.58 -1.41 15.71
CA GLN A 79 -41.38 -1.79 17.11
C GLN A 79 -42.70 -2.24 17.75
N THR A 80 -43.80 -1.53 17.51
CA THR A 80 -45.12 -1.91 18.06
C THR A 80 -45.61 -3.23 17.46
N GLN A 81 -45.48 -3.42 16.15
CA GLN A 81 -45.80 -4.67 15.47
C GLN A 81 -44.93 -5.82 16.01
N ARG A 82 -43.62 -5.61 16.13
CA ARG A 82 -42.69 -6.60 16.70
C ARG A 82 -43.07 -6.98 18.12
N LEU A 83 -43.43 -6.02 18.97
CA LEU A 83 -43.88 -6.30 20.33
C LEU A 83 -45.18 -7.11 20.34
N SER A 84 -46.14 -6.75 19.49
CA SER A 84 -47.40 -7.51 19.37
C SER A 84 -47.15 -8.95 18.89
N TRP A 85 -46.29 -9.12 17.90
CA TRP A 85 -45.91 -10.42 17.36
C TRP A 85 -45.16 -11.25 18.41
N LEU A 86 -44.17 -10.67 19.09
CA LEU A 86 -43.42 -11.34 20.15
C LEU A 86 -44.32 -11.80 21.30
N ARG A 87 -45.33 -11.01 21.67
CA ARG A 87 -46.34 -11.42 22.67
C ARG A 87 -47.14 -12.62 22.21
N SER A 88 -47.60 -12.64 20.95
CA SER A 88 -48.34 -13.78 20.43
C SER A 88 -47.48 -15.04 20.25
N GLU A 89 -46.25 -14.86 19.76
CA GLU A 89 -45.30 -15.96 19.53
C GLU A 89 -44.81 -16.54 20.85
N SER A 90 -44.53 -15.72 21.87
CA SER A 90 -44.10 -16.22 23.18
C SER A 90 -45.18 -17.06 23.85
N LEU A 91 -46.44 -16.67 23.75
CA LEU A 91 -47.57 -17.46 24.25
C LEU A 91 -47.74 -18.78 23.49
N TYR A 92 -47.64 -18.76 22.16
CA TYR A 92 -47.71 -19.96 21.34
C TYR A 92 -46.57 -20.94 21.66
N ARG A 93 -45.33 -20.44 21.76
CA ARG A 93 -44.16 -21.26 22.14
C ARG A 93 -44.29 -21.82 23.55
N LEU A 94 -44.78 -21.02 24.50
CA LEU A 94 -45.02 -21.48 25.86
C LEU A 94 -46.03 -22.64 25.90
N LEU A 95 -47.12 -22.54 25.13
CA LEU A 95 -48.12 -23.60 24.99
C LEU A 95 -47.52 -24.89 24.41
N GLN A 96 -46.73 -24.77 23.34
CA GLN A 96 -46.04 -25.93 22.75
C GLN A 96 -45.07 -26.59 23.73
N GLU A 97 -44.29 -25.79 24.47
CA GLU A 97 -43.35 -26.31 25.46
C GLU A 97 -44.06 -26.98 26.63
N MET A 98 -45.20 -26.44 27.09
CA MET A 98 -46.01 -27.08 28.13
C MET A 98 -46.50 -28.47 27.69
N ILE A 99 -46.95 -28.61 26.44
CA ILE A 99 -47.33 -29.91 25.86
C ILE A 99 -46.12 -30.83 25.79
N GLN A 100 -44.98 -30.37 25.28
CA GLN A 100 -43.76 -31.19 25.17
C GLN A 100 -43.26 -31.66 26.52
N GLU A 101 -43.22 -30.78 27.53
CA GLU A 101 -42.82 -31.14 28.89
C GLU A 101 -43.76 -32.17 29.51
N HIS A 102 -45.06 -32.06 29.22
CA HIS A 102 -46.04 -33.06 29.62
C HIS A 102 -45.81 -34.41 28.93
N CYS A 103 -45.58 -34.43 27.61
CA CYS A 103 -45.25 -35.66 26.88
C CYS A 103 -44.02 -36.35 27.48
N VAL A 104 -42.97 -35.58 27.79
CA VAL A 104 -41.76 -36.11 28.46
C VAL A 104 -42.12 -36.66 29.85
N ARG A 105 -42.92 -35.97 30.65
CA ARG A 105 -43.37 -36.48 31.98
C ARG A 105 -44.22 -37.73 31.89
N LYS A 106 -45.09 -37.86 30.89
CA LYS A 106 -45.90 -39.06 30.63
C LYS A 106 -45.05 -40.31 30.39
N HIS A 107 -43.85 -40.14 29.82
CA HIS A 107 -42.89 -41.24 29.64
C HIS A 107 -42.10 -41.59 30.91
N HIS A 108 -42.01 -40.70 31.89
CA HIS A 108 -41.15 -40.87 33.07
C HIS A 108 -41.91 -41.13 34.39
N SER A 109 -43.20 -40.81 34.48
CA SER A 109 -44.02 -40.99 35.69
C SER A 109 -45.49 -41.28 35.36
N THR A 110 -46.22 -41.95 36.27
CA THR A 110 -47.70 -42.03 36.18
C THR A 110 -48.31 -40.65 36.39
N VAL A 111 -48.84 -40.07 35.31
CA VAL A 111 -49.51 -38.76 35.33
C VAL A 111 -50.97 -38.94 35.76
N SER A 112 -51.55 -37.88 36.36
CA SER A 112 -52.98 -37.87 36.71
C SER A 112 -53.84 -37.90 35.44
N PRO A 113 -54.90 -38.72 35.37
CA PRO A 113 -55.78 -38.78 34.20
C PRO A 113 -56.45 -37.42 33.89
N GLU A 114 -56.63 -36.57 34.90
CA GLU A 114 -57.17 -35.21 34.72
C GLU A 114 -56.16 -34.25 34.05
N ASP A 115 -54.87 -34.49 34.24
CA ASP A 115 -53.80 -33.73 33.60
C ASP A 115 -53.62 -34.20 32.16
N ASP A 116 -53.65 -35.52 31.92
CA ASP A 116 -53.62 -36.09 30.57
C ASP A 116 -54.76 -35.55 29.70
N MET A 117 -56.00 -35.58 30.21
CA MET A 117 -57.16 -35.03 29.49
C MET A 117 -57.01 -33.54 29.19
N PHE A 118 -56.41 -32.76 30.09
CA PHE A 118 -56.19 -31.33 29.89
C PHE A 118 -55.18 -31.07 28.75
N TYR A 119 -53.99 -31.68 28.79
CA TYR A 119 -52.96 -31.43 27.78
C TYR A 119 -53.34 -32.00 26.41
N GLU A 120 -54.03 -33.14 26.35
CA GLU A 120 -54.57 -33.70 25.10
C GLU A 120 -55.63 -32.77 24.47
N THR A 121 -56.51 -32.18 25.29
CA THR A 121 -57.49 -31.18 24.83
C THR A 121 -56.81 -29.92 24.28
N VAL A 122 -55.74 -29.42 24.95
CA VAL A 122 -54.96 -28.25 24.49
C VAL A 122 -54.25 -28.56 23.17
N GLU A 123 -53.63 -29.73 23.05
CA GLU A 123 -52.94 -30.19 21.85
C GLU A 123 -53.91 -30.28 20.66
N GLN A 124 -55.06 -30.93 20.84
CA GLN A 124 -56.09 -31.04 19.81
C GLN A 124 -56.61 -29.66 19.36
N CYS A 125 -56.89 -28.75 20.30
CA CYS A 125 -57.31 -27.38 19.99
C CYS A 125 -56.24 -26.62 19.18
N LEU A 126 -54.96 -26.77 19.51
CA LEU A 126 -53.86 -26.10 18.82
C LEU A 126 -53.65 -26.66 17.41
N ILE A 127 -53.71 -27.97 17.24
CA ILE A 127 -53.57 -28.63 15.94
C ILE A 127 -54.74 -28.20 15.03
N VAL A 128 -55.98 -28.26 15.53
CA VAL A 128 -57.16 -27.81 14.77
C VAL A 128 -57.03 -26.35 14.35
N ALA A 129 -56.65 -25.46 15.27
CA ALA A 129 -56.45 -24.05 14.95
C ALA A 129 -55.31 -23.81 13.93
N GLN A 130 -54.22 -24.58 14.02
CA GLN A 130 -53.12 -24.51 13.08
C GLN A 130 -53.53 -25.02 11.69
N CYS A 131 -54.28 -26.11 11.62
CA CYS A 131 -54.83 -26.65 10.38
C CYS A 131 -55.79 -25.67 9.72
N VAL A 132 -56.70 -25.05 10.49
CA VAL A 132 -57.60 -24.00 9.98
C VAL A 132 -56.81 -22.82 9.43
N ARG A 133 -55.79 -22.33 10.15
CA ARG A 133 -54.94 -21.23 9.67
C ARG A 133 -54.15 -21.58 8.41
N GLN A 134 -53.73 -22.84 8.25
CA GLN A 134 -53.03 -23.32 7.05
C GLN A 134 -53.99 -23.49 5.86
N LEU A 135 -55.27 -23.77 6.12
CA LEU A 135 -56.34 -23.86 5.12
C LEU A 135 -56.91 -22.47 4.74
N ASP A 136 -56.80 -21.47 5.62
CA ASP A 136 -57.19 -20.08 5.38
C ASP A 136 -56.19 -19.38 4.44
N CYS A 137 -56.20 -19.70 3.15
CA CYS A 137 -55.39 -19.06 2.11
C CYS A 137 -55.86 -17.62 1.73
N SER A 138 -56.42 -16.85 2.66
CA SER A 138 -57.05 -15.55 2.35
C SER A 138 -56.06 -14.39 2.06
N ALA A 139 -54.75 -14.59 2.24
CA ALA A 139 -53.74 -13.58 1.95
C ALA A 139 -53.08 -13.71 0.55
N THR A 140 -53.32 -14.81 -0.18
CA THR A 140 -52.70 -15.05 -1.49
C THR A 140 -53.71 -15.60 -2.49
N THR A 141 -54.40 -14.68 -3.15
CA THR A 141 -54.81 -14.75 -4.58
C THR A 141 -55.80 -15.85 -5.00
N ASN A 142 -56.97 -15.39 -5.47
CA ASN A 142 -58.01 -16.07 -6.29
C ASN A 142 -58.96 -17.04 -5.56
N GLN A 143 -60.26 -16.70 -5.63
CA GLN A 143 -61.41 -17.44 -5.08
C GLN A 143 -61.66 -18.83 -5.70
N ASP A 144 -60.77 -19.34 -6.55
CA ASP A 144 -60.99 -20.53 -7.39
C ASP A 144 -59.93 -21.63 -7.24
N GLN A 145 -59.10 -21.63 -6.18
CA GLN A 145 -58.28 -22.81 -5.88
C GLN A 145 -59.09 -23.82 -5.06
N PRO A 146 -59.18 -25.10 -5.50
CA PRO A 146 -59.84 -26.12 -4.71
C PRO A 146 -59.09 -26.27 -3.37
N PRO A 147 -59.80 -26.51 -2.26
CA PRO A 147 -59.18 -26.69 -0.95
C PRO A 147 -58.11 -27.76 -1.04
N VAL A 148 -56.94 -27.48 -0.46
CA VAL A 148 -55.83 -28.44 -0.37
C VAL A 148 -56.38 -29.71 0.29
N LEU A 149 -56.35 -30.84 -0.43
CA LEU A 149 -56.89 -32.15 -0.03
C LEU A 149 -58.43 -32.26 0.08
N GLY A 150 -59.21 -31.30 -0.42
CA GLY A 150 -60.69 -31.37 -0.36
C GLY A 150 -61.29 -31.08 1.02
N LEU A 151 -60.46 -30.68 1.98
CA LEU A 151 -60.87 -30.38 3.36
C LEU A 151 -61.26 -28.91 3.49
N THR A 152 -62.47 -28.64 3.97
CA THR A 152 -62.90 -27.28 4.30
C THR A 152 -62.56 -26.94 5.75
N ALA A 153 -62.33 -25.65 6.05
CA ALA A 153 -62.07 -25.19 7.42
C ALA A 153 -63.21 -25.58 8.40
N GLN A 154 -64.44 -25.70 7.90
CA GLN A 154 -65.61 -26.15 8.67
C GLN A 154 -65.50 -27.62 9.10
N GLN A 155 -65.04 -28.51 8.21
CA GLN A 155 -64.85 -29.93 8.52
C GLN A 155 -63.74 -30.17 9.56
N VAL A 156 -62.72 -29.30 9.58
CA VAL A 156 -61.64 -29.37 10.57
C VAL A 156 -62.09 -28.83 11.93
N LEU A 157 -62.99 -27.83 11.96
CA LEU A 157 -63.59 -27.33 13.20
C LEU A 157 -64.51 -28.36 13.88
N GLU A 158 -65.12 -29.27 13.12
CA GLU A 158 -65.90 -30.40 13.66
C GLU A 158 -65.04 -31.40 14.45
N LEU A 159 -63.71 -31.38 14.28
CA LEU A 159 -62.76 -32.20 15.05
C LEU A 159 -62.37 -31.56 16.39
N MET A 160 -63.00 -30.46 16.79
CA MET A 160 -62.77 -29.86 18.10
C MET A 160 -63.18 -30.81 19.24
N PRO A 161 -62.47 -30.79 20.37
CA PRO A 161 -62.90 -31.48 21.59
C PRO A 161 -64.27 -30.98 22.06
N PRO A 162 -65.01 -31.78 22.85
CA PRO A 162 -66.33 -31.38 23.34
C PRO A 162 -66.28 -30.06 24.11
N GLU A 163 -67.27 -29.20 23.91
CA GLU A 163 -67.29 -27.82 24.43
C GLU A 163 -67.11 -27.75 25.95
N GLN A 164 -67.59 -28.76 26.68
CA GLN A 164 -67.46 -28.86 28.13
C GLN A 164 -65.99 -28.98 28.58
N ASP A 165 -65.17 -29.72 27.83
CA ASP A 165 -63.76 -29.93 28.14
C ASP A 165 -62.93 -28.72 27.69
N VAL A 166 -63.32 -28.07 26.60
CA VAL A 166 -62.73 -26.78 26.16
C VAL A 166 -62.98 -25.67 27.20
N CYS A 167 -64.16 -25.61 27.82
CA CYS A 167 -64.45 -24.63 28.87
C CYS A 167 -63.61 -24.86 30.13
N LYS A 168 -63.56 -26.11 30.63
CA LYS A 168 -62.71 -26.48 31.79
C LYS A 168 -61.23 -26.24 31.50
N MET A 169 -60.79 -26.54 30.29
CA MET A 169 -59.44 -26.26 29.82
C MET A 169 -59.16 -24.76 29.87
N LYS A 170 -60.02 -23.91 29.30
CA LYS A 170 -59.83 -22.44 29.29
C LYS A 170 -59.71 -21.87 30.70
N GLU A 171 -60.52 -22.32 31.64
CA GLU A 171 -60.44 -21.87 33.04
C GLU A 171 -59.11 -22.25 33.69
N ARG A 172 -58.62 -23.47 33.46
CA ARG A 172 -57.34 -23.95 34.00
C ARG A 172 -56.12 -23.37 33.29
N LEU A 173 -56.22 -23.12 31.99
CA LEU A 173 -55.11 -22.75 31.09
C LEU A 173 -54.41 -21.47 31.54
N HIS A 174 -55.18 -20.46 31.95
CA HIS A 174 -54.62 -19.18 32.41
C HIS A 174 -53.68 -19.38 33.60
N ARG A 175 -54.09 -20.19 34.59
CA ARG A 175 -53.31 -20.46 35.79
C ARG A 175 -52.03 -21.24 35.48
N GLU A 176 -52.12 -22.28 34.64
CA GLU A 176 -50.94 -23.09 34.27
C GLU A 176 -49.95 -22.29 33.42
N LEU A 177 -50.44 -21.47 32.48
CA LEU A 177 -49.61 -20.55 31.69
C LEU A 177 -48.88 -19.56 32.58
N GLU A 178 -49.57 -18.94 33.53
CA GLU A 178 -48.95 -18.00 34.48
C GLU A 178 -47.87 -18.69 35.33
N ASN A 179 -48.12 -19.91 35.80
CA ASN A 179 -47.16 -20.66 36.59
C ASN A 179 -45.90 -21.01 35.78
N HIS A 180 -46.07 -21.47 34.54
CA HIS A 180 -44.96 -21.79 33.64
C HIS A 180 -44.16 -20.55 33.26
N LEU A 181 -44.85 -19.45 32.97
CA LEU A 181 -44.20 -18.16 32.67
C LEU A 181 -43.40 -17.67 33.88
N LYS A 182 -43.96 -17.73 35.09
CA LYS A 182 -43.26 -17.35 36.34
C LYS A 182 -42.00 -18.18 36.54
N LYS A 183 -42.07 -19.50 36.37
CA LYS A 183 -40.90 -20.39 36.46
C LYS A 183 -39.79 -19.97 35.50
N LYS A 184 -40.11 -19.77 34.22
CA LYS A 184 -39.14 -19.31 33.22
C LYS A 184 -38.55 -17.95 33.53
N CYS A 185 -39.39 -17.00 33.95
CA CYS A 185 -38.94 -15.69 34.36
C CYS A 185 -37.97 -15.81 35.56
N PHE A 186 -38.27 -16.66 36.54
CA PHE A 186 -37.35 -16.92 37.65
C PHE A 186 -36.03 -17.57 37.21
N THR A 187 -36.05 -18.49 36.23
CA THR A 187 -34.82 -19.05 35.63
C THR A 187 -33.99 -17.98 34.91
N LEU A 188 -34.64 -17.07 34.19
CA LEU A 188 -33.94 -15.94 33.59
C LEU A 188 -33.35 -15.02 34.66
N LEU A 189 -34.10 -14.76 35.74
CA LEU A 189 -33.62 -13.94 36.85
C LEU A 189 -32.40 -14.58 37.52
N SER A 190 -32.41 -15.90 37.77
CA SER A 190 -31.28 -16.58 38.40
C SER A 190 -30.02 -16.59 37.53
N TYR A 191 -30.15 -16.61 36.20
CA TYR A 191 -29.02 -16.45 35.29
C TYR A 191 -28.34 -15.08 35.41
N TYR A 192 -29.13 -14.00 35.50
CA TYR A 192 -28.57 -12.65 35.60
C TYR A 192 -28.12 -12.29 37.02
N GLN A 193 -28.81 -12.83 38.03
CA GLN A 193 -28.56 -12.54 39.43
C GLN A 193 -28.74 -13.83 40.26
N PRO A 194 -27.70 -14.66 40.39
CA PRO A 194 -27.78 -15.93 41.10
C PRO A 194 -27.93 -15.74 42.62
N GLU A 195 -27.61 -14.57 43.17
CA GLU A 195 -27.70 -14.32 44.61
C GLU A 195 -29.15 -14.31 45.14
N TRP A 196 -30.16 -14.39 44.26
CA TRP A 196 -31.57 -14.20 44.58
C TRP A 196 -32.40 -15.49 44.46
N GLU A 197 -31.74 -16.63 44.31
CA GLU A 197 -32.41 -17.93 44.13
C GLU A 197 -33.21 -18.35 45.37
N ASP A 198 -32.76 -17.98 46.57
CA ASP A 198 -33.40 -18.34 47.85
C ASP A 198 -34.51 -17.36 48.31
N GLU A 199 -34.72 -16.26 47.58
CA GLU A 199 -35.62 -15.19 47.99
C GLU A 199 -37.11 -15.51 47.75
N SER A 200 -37.98 -14.82 48.50
CA SER A 200 -39.44 -14.97 48.39
C SER A 200 -39.97 -14.66 46.97
N GLU A 201 -41.02 -15.36 46.53
CA GLU A 201 -41.62 -15.16 45.20
C GLU A 201 -42.07 -13.71 44.96
N GLY A 202 -42.57 -13.03 46.00
CA GLY A 202 -42.97 -11.62 45.91
C GLY A 202 -41.79 -10.70 45.58
N LEU A 203 -40.62 -10.95 46.18
CA LEU A 203 -39.40 -10.20 45.90
C LEU A 203 -38.87 -10.51 44.50
N LYS A 204 -38.88 -11.78 44.09
CA LYS A 204 -38.52 -12.19 42.72
C LYS A 204 -39.40 -11.51 41.66
N ASN A 205 -40.71 -11.42 41.89
CA ASN A 205 -41.65 -10.72 40.98
C ASN A 205 -41.38 -9.22 40.89
N MET A 206 -41.10 -8.54 42.00
CA MET A 206 -40.71 -7.13 41.99
C MET A 206 -39.41 -6.92 41.21
N LYS A 207 -38.41 -7.79 41.39
CA LYS A 207 -37.13 -7.71 40.68
C LYS A 207 -37.27 -8.03 39.20
N LEU A 208 -38.12 -8.98 38.81
CA LEU A 208 -38.46 -9.25 37.42
C LEU A 208 -39.03 -8.02 36.71
N SER A 209 -39.89 -7.25 37.38
CA SER A 209 -40.41 -6.01 36.80
C SER A 209 -39.30 -5.00 36.51
N CYS A 210 -38.25 -4.97 37.34
CA CYS A 210 -37.08 -4.09 37.18
C CYS A 210 -36.03 -4.64 36.18
N LEU A 211 -36.03 -5.94 35.88
CA LEU A 211 -35.03 -6.59 35.01
C LEU A 211 -35.02 -5.98 33.61
N SER A 212 -36.20 -5.63 33.07
CA SER A 212 -36.32 -4.98 31.77
C SER A 212 -35.58 -3.62 31.73
N GLY A 213 -35.71 -2.82 32.77
CA GLY A 213 -35.01 -1.54 32.90
C GLY A 213 -33.50 -1.71 33.07
N LEU A 214 -33.07 -2.72 33.83
CA LEU A 214 -31.65 -3.06 33.97
C LEU A 214 -31.05 -3.48 32.62
N LEU A 215 -31.72 -4.37 31.89
CA LEU A 215 -31.27 -4.85 30.58
C LEU A 215 -31.17 -3.71 29.57
N GLU A 216 -32.15 -2.81 29.56
CA GLU A 216 -32.10 -1.63 28.68
C GLU A 216 -30.97 -0.68 29.07
N SER A 217 -30.68 -0.51 30.36
CA SER A 217 -29.54 0.30 30.81
C SER A 217 -28.19 -0.33 30.40
N GLN A 218 -28.07 -1.65 30.47
CA GLN A 218 -26.88 -2.38 30.04
C GLN A 218 -26.71 -2.33 28.52
N LYS A 219 -27.80 -2.46 27.76
CA LYS A 219 -27.79 -2.31 26.31
C LYS A 219 -27.32 -0.91 25.90
N LYS A 220 -27.91 0.14 26.48
CA LYS A 220 -27.48 1.54 26.24
C LYS A 220 -26.02 1.76 26.60
N ARG A 221 -25.57 1.21 27.72
CA ARG A 221 -24.16 1.27 28.13
C ARG A 221 -23.25 0.59 27.10
N ALA A 222 -23.60 -0.61 26.65
CA ALA A 222 -22.85 -1.35 25.63
C ALA A 222 -22.79 -0.58 24.29
N GLU A 223 -23.90 -0.01 23.85
CA GLU A 223 -23.97 0.84 22.66
C GLU A 223 -23.05 2.07 22.79
N SER A 224 -23.10 2.77 23.93
CA SER A 224 -22.23 3.93 24.18
C SER A 224 -20.74 3.57 24.24
N LEU A 225 -20.39 2.39 24.74
CA LEU A 225 -19.01 1.90 24.77
C LEU A 225 -18.53 1.54 23.35
N LYS A 226 -19.41 0.94 22.55
CA LYS A 226 -19.13 0.62 21.15
C LYS A 226 -18.88 1.89 20.33
N GLU A 227 -19.70 2.93 20.53
CA GLU A 227 -19.53 4.23 19.89
C GLU A 227 -18.19 4.87 20.30
N LYS A 228 -17.90 4.96 21.61
CA LYS A 228 -16.61 5.48 22.11
C LYS A 228 -15.40 4.70 21.58
N SER A 229 -15.51 3.38 21.47
CA SER A 229 -14.48 2.54 20.89
C SER A 229 -14.28 2.84 19.41
N HIS A 230 -15.36 3.09 18.66
CA HIS A 230 -15.28 3.46 17.25
C HIS A 230 -14.61 4.83 17.09
N ASP A 231 -15.04 5.83 17.85
CA ASP A 231 -14.43 7.16 17.86
C ASP A 231 -12.94 7.11 18.19
N SER A 232 -12.58 6.35 19.23
CA SER A 232 -11.18 6.18 19.64
C SER A 232 -10.33 5.52 18.54
N ALA A 233 -10.90 4.54 17.82
CA ALA A 233 -10.22 3.91 16.68
C ALA A 233 -10.00 4.92 15.52
N THR A 234 -10.99 5.77 15.22
CA THR A 234 -10.85 6.80 14.18
C THR A 234 -9.81 7.86 14.55
N LEU A 235 -9.78 8.30 15.82
CA LEU A 235 -8.78 9.24 16.32
C LEU A 235 -7.38 8.63 16.25
N LEU A 236 -7.23 7.37 16.66
CA LEU A 236 -5.95 6.67 16.55
C LEU A 236 -5.47 6.62 15.10
N GLN A 237 -6.35 6.25 14.16
CA GLN A 237 -6.02 6.22 12.74
C GLN A 237 -5.55 7.59 12.22
N ARG A 238 -6.23 8.68 12.61
CA ARG A 238 -5.82 10.05 12.26
C ARG A 238 -4.45 10.40 12.84
N HIS A 239 -4.20 10.09 14.11
CA HIS A 239 -2.90 10.32 14.75
C HIS A 239 -1.79 9.54 14.07
N THR A 240 -2.02 8.26 13.75
CA THR A 240 -1.05 7.44 13.01
C THR A 240 -0.74 8.06 11.65
N TYR A 241 -1.75 8.50 10.91
CA TYR A 241 -1.54 9.16 9.62
C TYR A 241 -0.71 10.44 9.76
N CYS A 242 -1.07 11.34 10.69
CA CYS A 242 -0.32 12.57 10.93
C CYS A 242 1.14 12.28 11.32
N TYR A 243 1.37 11.35 12.25
CA TYR A 243 2.71 10.98 12.68
C TYR A 243 3.56 10.43 11.54
N LEU A 244 3.00 9.55 10.71
CA LEU A 244 3.70 9.00 9.54
C LEU A 244 3.98 10.08 8.49
N SER A 245 3.06 11.02 8.27
CA SER A 245 3.26 12.16 7.38
C SER A 245 4.42 13.04 7.83
N GLU A 246 4.47 13.39 9.12
CA GLU A 246 5.58 14.17 9.69
C GLU A 246 6.92 13.41 9.58
N LEU A 247 6.92 12.10 9.85
CA LEU A 247 8.12 11.28 9.73
C LEU A 247 8.63 11.23 8.28
N LEU A 248 7.72 11.11 7.30
CA LEU A 248 8.07 11.18 5.88
C LEU A 248 8.63 12.56 5.50
N GLY A 249 8.07 13.64 6.04
CA GLY A 249 8.61 15.00 5.89
C GLY A 249 10.04 15.10 6.41
N CYS A 250 10.32 14.59 7.61
CA CYS A 250 11.66 14.52 8.19
C CYS A 250 12.64 13.73 7.32
N ILE A 251 12.22 12.56 6.80
CA ILE A 251 13.03 11.75 5.89
C ILE A 251 13.36 12.54 4.61
N HIS A 252 12.39 13.25 4.05
CA HIS A 252 12.60 14.06 2.86
C HIS A 252 13.63 15.18 3.09
N ILE A 253 13.55 15.86 4.24
CA ILE A 253 14.54 16.88 4.63
C ILE A 253 15.94 16.28 4.80
N LEU A 254 16.05 15.10 5.43
CA LEU A 254 17.34 14.42 5.56
C LEU A 254 17.90 14.02 4.19
N GLN A 255 17.04 13.55 3.30
CA GLN A 255 17.43 13.17 1.94
C GLN A 255 17.95 14.36 1.14
N SER A 256 17.27 15.52 1.18
CA SER A 256 17.74 16.73 0.49
C SER A 256 19.06 17.23 1.08
N LEU A 257 19.24 17.17 2.41
CA LEU A 257 20.49 17.57 3.05
C LEU A 257 21.68 16.69 2.63
N ILE A 258 21.48 15.38 2.46
CA ILE A 258 22.53 14.47 2.01
C ILE A 258 22.82 14.67 0.52
N LEU A 259 21.78 14.62 -0.32
CA LEU A 259 21.95 14.65 -1.78
C LEU A 259 22.43 16.03 -2.26
N ASP A 260 21.73 17.08 -1.85
CA ASP A 260 21.97 18.43 -2.38
C ASP A 260 23.11 19.13 -1.65
N HIS A 261 23.15 19.06 -0.32
CA HIS A 261 24.13 19.85 0.45
C HIS A 261 25.44 19.12 0.74
N ARG A 262 25.46 17.80 0.84
CA ARG A 262 26.71 17.05 1.07
C ARG A 262 27.30 16.56 -0.24
N LEU A 263 26.57 15.73 -1.00
CA LEU A 263 27.13 15.05 -2.16
C LEU A 263 27.32 15.98 -3.35
N LYS A 264 26.32 16.77 -3.72
CA LYS A 264 26.42 17.69 -4.85
C LYS A 264 27.46 18.78 -4.60
N ALA A 265 27.44 19.42 -3.43
CA ALA A 265 28.44 20.43 -3.07
C ALA A 265 29.86 19.85 -3.04
N GLN A 266 30.04 18.63 -2.51
CA GLN A 266 31.34 17.96 -2.52
C GLN A 266 31.83 17.68 -3.95
N LYS A 267 30.95 17.17 -4.83
CA LYS A 267 31.27 16.95 -6.24
C LYS A 267 31.70 18.24 -6.94
N GLU A 268 31.00 19.35 -6.68
CA GLU A 268 31.33 20.65 -7.25
C GLU A 268 32.69 21.17 -6.73
N LEU A 269 32.99 20.99 -5.45
CA LEU A 269 34.29 21.34 -4.88
C LEU A 269 35.42 20.49 -5.47
N ASP A 270 35.21 19.18 -5.60
CA ASP A 270 36.22 18.28 -6.15
C ASP A 270 36.44 18.53 -7.65
N GLY A 271 35.39 18.88 -8.41
CA GLY A 271 35.52 19.37 -9.78
C GLY A 271 36.41 20.60 -9.88
N LYS A 272 36.14 21.64 -9.07
CA LYS A 272 36.97 22.86 -9.04
C LYS A 272 38.42 22.59 -8.64
N LYS A 273 38.66 21.62 -7.75
CA LYS A 273 40.04 21.22 -7.38
C LYS A 273 40.76 20.56 -8.54
N ILE A 274 40.08 19.69 -9.29
CA ILE A 274 40.64 19.05 -10.49
C ILE A 274 41.02 20.11 -11.50
N ASP A 275 40.10 21.05 -11.82
CA ASP A 275 40.37 22.15 -12.75
C ASP A 275 41.57 23.00 -12.31
N TYR A 276 41.66 23.29 -11.00
CA TYR A 276 42.80 24.01 -10.43
C TYR A 276 44.13 23.26 -10.59
N PHE A 277 44.13 21.94 -10.34
CA PHE A 277 45.33 21.13 -10.49
C PHE A 277 45.73 20.97 -11.96
N GLU A 278 44.76 20.83 -12.87
CA GLU A 278 45.00 20.79 -14.31
C GLU A 278 45.66 22.09 -14.77
N ALA A 279 45.09 23.25 -14.43
CA ALA A 279 45.68 24.55 -14.74
C ALA A 279 47.09 24.71 -14.14
N LYS A 280 47.30 24.25 -12.90
CA LYS A 280 48.63 24.28 -12.26
C LYS A 280 49.64 23.39 -13.01
N CYS A 281 49.23 22.21 -13.43
CA CYS A 281 50.05 21.30 -14.25
C CYS A 281 50.38 21.91 -15.61
N GLU A 282 49.43 22.57 -16.27
CA GLU A 282 49.65 23.29 -17.51
C GLU A 282 50.70 24.39 -17.34
N ILE A 283 50.60 25.22 -16.31
CA ILE A 283 51.59 26.26 -16.02
C ILE A 283 52.98 25.67 -15.82
N VAL A 284 53.10 24.57 -15.07
CA VAL A 284 54.39 23.89 -14.86
C VAL A 284 54.94 23.32 -16.17
N MET A 285 54.10 22.70 -17.00
CA MET A 285 54.52 22.22 -18.33
C MET A 285 55.02 23.36 -19.22
N GLN A 286 54.32 24.50 -19.23
CA GLN A 286 54.77 25.68 -19.97
C GLN A 286 56.08 26.23 -19.41
N LYS A 287 56.25 26.23 -18.08
CA LYS A 287 57.51 26.64 -17.45
C LYS A 287 58.67 25.73 -17.87
N ILE A 288 58.50 24.41 -17.80
CA ILE A 288 59.53 23.44 -18.25
C ILE A 288 59.90 23.67 -19.72
N ARG A 289 58.92 23.93 -20.59
CA ARG A 289 59.18 24.24 -22.00
C ARG A 289 59.95 25.53 -22.18
N ALA A 290 59.63 26.57 -21.42
CA ALA A 290 60.35 27.84 -21.46
C ALA A 290 61.82 27.67 -21.05
N GLU A 291 62.09 26.99 -19.93
CA GLU A 291 63.45 26.69 -19.46
C GLU A 291 64.23 25.82 -20.47
N MET A 292 63.56 24.85 -21.11
CA MET A 292 64.18 24.04 -22.17
C MET A 292 64.59 24.88 -23.38
N LEU A 293 63.75 25.83 -23.79
CA LEU A 293 64.08 26.76 -24.88
C LEU A 293 65.20 27.72 -24.48
N GLU A 294 65.23 28.18 -23.23
CA GLU A 294 66.30 29.02 -22.69
C GLU A 294 67.66 28.29 -22.73
N ILE A 295 67.71 27.03 -22.26
CA ILE A 295 68.91 26.19 -22.35
C ILE A 295 69.35 26.01 -23.81
N GLN A 296 68.41 25.83 -24.75
CA GLN A 296 68.73 25.72 -26.17
C GLN A 296 69.33 27.01 -26.73
N LEU A 297 68.78 28.17 -26.38
CA LEU A 297 69.30 29.47 -26.79
C LEU A 297 70.71 29.71 -26.21
N ASP A 298 70.94 29.34 -24.96
CA ASP A 298 72.23 29.47 -24.29
C ASP A 298 73.29 28.51 -24.88
N THR A 299 72.89 27.29 -25.27
CA THR A 299 73.81 26.30 -25.85
C THR A 299 74.15 26.64 -27.31
N TYR A 300 73.16 27.08 -28.08
CA TYR A 300 73.28 27.37 -29.51
C TYR A 300 73.37 28.88 -29.77
N THR A 301 74.41 29.52 -29.23
CA THR A 301 74.74 30.90 -29.57
C THR A 301 75.18 31.03 -31.04
N ALA A 302 75.11 32.24 -31.59
CA ALA A 302 75.51 32.50 -32.98
C ALA A 302 76.94 32.03 -33.28
N ASP A 303 77.83 32.12 -32.28
CA ASP A 303 79.21 31.66 -32.37
C ASP A 303 79.32 30.14 -32.39
N THR A 304 78.60 29.42 -31.51
CA THR A 304 78.61 27.96 -31.52
C THR A 304 77.97 27.41 -32.80
N ILE A 305 76.91 28.04 -33.31
CA ILE A 305 76.31 27.68 -34.59
C ILE A 305 77.28 27.94 -35.76
N SER A 306 77.97 29.08 -35.77
CA SER A 306 78.98 29.39 -36.79
C SER A 306 80.14 28.38 -36.76
N ALA A 307 80.61 28.01 -35.57
CA ALA A 307 81.62 26.96 -35.39
C ALA A 307 81.13 25.59 -35.88
N HIS A 308 79.91 25.16 -35.50
CA HIS A 308 79.32 23.91 -35.98
C HIS A 308 79.14 23.91 -37.50
N ARG A 309 78.81 25.06 -38.11
CA ARG A 309 78.72 25.21 -39.57
C ARG A 309 80.07 25.00 -40.23
N LYS A 310 81.13 25.63 -39.71
CA LYS A 310 82.50 25.43 -40.20
C LYS A 310 82.95 23.98 -40.06
N ILE A 311 82.70 23.35 -38.90
CA ILE A 311 83.01 21.92 -38.67
C ILE A 311 82.28 21.04 -39.68
N ARG A 312 80.99 21.33 -39.93
CA ARG A 312 80.21 20.61 -40.94
C ARG A 312 80.80 20.77 -42.34
N GLU A 313 81.12 22.00 -42.74
CA GLU A 313 81.73 22.28 -44.04
C GLU A 313 83.07 21.56 -44.20
N THR A 314 83.94 21.55 -43.18
CA THR A 314 85.22 20.82 -43.22
C THR A 314 85.02 19.31 -43.30
N LEU A 315 84.07 18.75 -42.56
CA LEU A 315 83.78 17.32 -42.61
C LEU A 315 83.18 16.93 -43.96
N GLU A 316 82.31 17.76 -44.55
CA GLU A 316 81.75 17.54 -45.88
C GLU A 316 82.83 17.62 -46.97
N THR A 317 83.78 18.56 -46.88
CA THR A 317 84.89 18.63 -47.85
C THR A 317 85.83 17.44 -47.72
N GLU A 318 86.19 17.03 -46.51
CA GLU A 318 87.00 15.83 -46.27
C GLU A 318 86.29 14.55 -46.74
N LEU A 319 84.99 14.43 -46.47
CA LEU A 319 84.19 13.30 -46.93
C LEU A 319 84.16 13.23 -48.46
N ASN A 320 83.93 14.36 -49.12
CA ASN A 320 83.93 14.43 -50.59
C ASN A 320 85.31 14.12 -51.18
N ALA A 321 86.39 14.61 -50.58
CA ALA A 321 87.75 14.28 -50.99
C ALA A 321 88.03 12.77 -50.84
N SER A 322 87.66 12.18 -49.69
CA SER A 322 87.78 10.74 -49.45
C SER A 322 86.94 9.92 -50.44
N GLN A 323 85.74 10.38 -50.78
CA GLN A 323 84.88 9.76 -51.78
C GLN A 323 85.52 9.80 -53.18
N LEU A 324 86.13 10.92 -53.56
CA LEU A 324 86.86 11.07 -54.83
C LEU A 324 88.12 10.19 -54.87
N GLU A 325 88.88 10.13 -53.78
CA GLU A 325 90.03 9.22 -53.66
C GLU A 325 89.59 7.77 -53.77
N LYS A 326 88.51 7.38 -53.08
CA LYS A 326 87.91 6.06 -53.20
C LYS A 326 87.52 5.75 -54.64
N GLN A 327 86.84 6.67 -55.34
CA GLN A 327 86.47 6.50 -56.75
C GLN A 327 87.70 6.38 -57.66
N SER A 328 88.75 7.17 -57.40
CA SER A 328 90.03 7.11 -58.13
C SER A 328 90.73 5.76 -57.94
N VAL A 329 90.81 5.26 -56.70
CA VAL A 329 91.38 3.95 -56.39
C VAL A 329 90.57 2.81 -57.01
N VAL A 330 89.23 2.88 -56.95
CA VAL A 330 88.35 1.89 -57.60
C VAL A 330 88.55 1.89 -59.11
N SER A 331 88.68 3.06 -59.74
CA SER A 331 88.95 3.18 -61.18
C SER A 331 90.34 2.64 -61.56
N LYS A 332 91.36 2.85 -60.73
CA LYS A 332 92.68 2.22 -60.91
C LYS A 332 92.58 0.70 -60.76
N LEU A 333 91.85 0.21 -59.76
CA LEU A 333 91.68 -1.22 -59.52
C LEU A 333 90.95 -1.90 -60.68
N SER A 334 89.90 -1.28 -61.23
CA SER A 334 89.22 -1.80 -62.42
C SER A 334 90.13 -1.80 -63.65
N SER A 335 91.02 -0.82 -63.80
CA SER A 335 92.02 -0.86 -64.89
C SER A 335 92.99 -2.04 -64.76
N PHE A 336 93.39 -2.41 -63.53
CA PHE A 336 94.18 -3.63 -63.30
C PHE A 336 93.38 -4.90 -63.53
N GLU A 337 92.08 -4.91 -63.20
CA GLU A 337 91.20 -6.05 -63.43
C GLU A 337 91.06 -6.39 -64.93
N ILE A 338 91.11 -5.39 -65.81
CA ILE A 338 91.13 -5.60 -67.28
C ILE A 338 92.38 -6.40 -67.71
N PHE A 339 93.54 -6.10 -67.14
CA PHE A 339 94.77 -6.85 -67.41
C PHE A 339 94.78 -8.25 -66.79
N GLY A 340 93.90 -8.54 -65.83
CA GLY A 340 93.83 -9.84 -65.14
C GLY A 340 93.68 -11.02 -66.10
N LYS A 341 92.82 -10.90 -67.12
CA LYS A 341 92.62 -11.96 -68.11
C LYS A 341 93.82 -12.14 -69.05
N GLU A 342 94.50 -11.06 -69.40
CA GLU A 342 95.72 -11.12 -70.22
C GLU A 342 96.88 -11.75 -69.43
N PHE A 343 97.02 -11.41 -68.15
CA PHE A 343 97.99 -12.03 -67.25
C PHE A 343 97.70 -13.52 -67.02
N GLU A 344 96.42 -13.89 -66.85
CA GLU A 344 96.01 -15.29 -66.69
C GLU A 344 96.26 -16.09 -67.97
N ALA A 345 95.93 -15.56 -69.15
CA ALA A 345 96.27 -16.18 -70.43
C ALA A 345 97.79 -16.32 -70.62
N LEU A 346 98.57 -15.29 -70.27
CA LEU A 346 100.04 -15.35 -70.34
C LEU A 346 100.61 -16.40 -69.37
N ALA A 347 100.05 -16.52 -68.17
CA ALA A 347 100.43 -17.54 -67.19
C ALA A 347 100.06 -18.96 -67.66
N GLU A 348 98.89 -19.13 -68.28
CA GLU A 348 98.47 -20.38 -68.89
C GLU A 348 99.39 -20.77 -70.07
N GLU A 349 99.70 -19.83 -70.97
CA GLU A 349 100.63 -20.06 -72.07
C GLU A 349 102.03 -20.42 -71.57
N TYR A 350 102.54 -19.69 -70.58
CA TYR A 350 103.81 -19.98 -69.92
C TYR A 350 103.80 -21.38 -69.28
N SER A 351 102.72 -21.75 -68.60
CA SER A 351 102.57 -23.08 -67.98
C SER A 351 102.49 -24.21 -69.01
N ARG A 352 101.84 -23.97 -70.16
CA ARG A 352 101.76 -24.91 -71.30
C ARG A 352 103.12 -25.11 -71.93
N LEU A 353 103.84 -24.01 -72.23
CA LEU A 353 105.21 -24.04 -72.75
C LEU A 353 106.15 -24.79 -71.80
N ARG A 354 106.03 -24.54 -70.48
CA ARG A 354 106.81 -25.25 -69.46
C ARG A 354 106.54 -26.76 -69.50
N ARG A 355 105.28 -27.18 -69.55
CA ARG A 355 104.89 -28.60 -69.66
C ARG A 355 105.36 -29.25 -70.96
N GLU A 356 105.31 -28.54 -72.08
CA GLU A 356 105.85 -29.03 -73.36
C GLU A 356 107.38 -29.19 -73.34
N ILE A 357 108.09 -28.23 -72.72
CA ILE A 357 109.54 -28.34 -72.53
C ILE A 357 109.87 -29.54 -71.64
N ASP A 358 109.10 -29.76 -70.56
CA ASP A 358 109.28 -30.89 -69.67
C ASP A 358 108.96 -32.23 -70.35
N THR A 359 107.90 -32.33 -71.17
CA THR A 359 107.58 -33.55 -71.93
C THR A 359 108.56 -33.81 -73.07
N LYS A 360 108.99 -32.80 -73.82
CA LYS A 360 110.03 -32.96 -74.86
C LYS A 360 111.38 -33.35 -74.24
N SER A 361 111.75 -32.75 -73.11
CA SER A 361 112.98 -33.12 -72.40
C SER A 361 112.89 -34.52 -71.77
N TRP A 362 111.71 -34.94 -71.32
CA TRP A 362 111.46 -36.32 -70.88
C TRP A 362 111.54 -37.31 -72.05
N ALA A 363 110.88 -37.03 -73.18
CA ALA A 363 110.94 -37.88 -74.38
C ALA A 363 112.38 -38.01 -74.91
N LEU A 364 113.17 -36.91 -74.91
CA LEU A 364 114.59 -36.96 -75.27
C LEU A 364 115.41 -37.85 -74.31
N LYS A 365 115.07 -37.89 -73.02
CA LYS A 365 115.71 -38.80 -72.07
C LYS A 365 115.32 -40.26 -72.31
N GLU A 366 114.06 -40.56 -72.60
CA GLU A 366 113.58 -41.92 -72.91
C GLU A 366 114.15 -42.47 -74.24
N PHE A 367 114.23 -41.64 -75.29
CA PHE A 367 114.89 -42.06 -76.55
C PHE A 367 116.38 -42.32 -76.37
N SER A 368 117.04 -41.65 -75.41
CA SER A 368 118.44 -41.93 -75.07
C SER A 368 118.64 -43.19 -74.21
N GLN A 369 117.58 -43.79 -73.65
CA GLN A 369 117.66 -45.00 -72.81
C GLN A 369 117.27 -46.31 -73.53
N HIS A 370 116.82 -46.24 -74.80
CA HIS A 370 116.43 -47.42 -75.60
C HIS A 370 117.23 -47.62 -76.90
N THR A 371 118.50 -47.17 -76.94
CA THR A 371 119.44 -47.43 -78.05
C THR A 371 120.75 -48.08 -77.57
N ASP A 372 120.65 -49.08 -76.69
CA ASP A 372 121.72 -50.05 -76.42
C ASP A 372 121.48 -51.36 -77.18
#